data_AF-A0AAV1JWC8-F1
#
_entry.id   AF-A0AAV1JWC8-F1
#
_cell.length_a   1.000
_cell.length_b   1.000
_cell.length_c   1.000
_cell.angle_alpha   90.00
_cell.angle_beta   90.00
_cell.angle_gamma   90.00
#
_symmetry.space_group_name_H-M   'P 1'
#
loop_
_entity.id
_entity.type
_entity.pdbx_description
1 polymer ?
#
loop_
_entity_poly.entity_id
_entity_poly.type
_entity_poly.pdbx_seq_one_letter_code
_entity_poly.pdbx_strand_id
1 'polypeptide(L)'
;MKEVKREEEERIIVRYRRRTRNPHANHVVLQVPPKMWQNITEAGKVHIDLQRVVAMDQTPLVQCSRCLGYGHGRRLCKEEQDTCSHCGGPHKKEACPDHQNGIKPSCINCGRAGIERANHNAFEQECPVRKKWDRLARAAVAYC
;
A
#
# COMPACT_ATOMS: atom_id res chain seq x y z
N MET A 1 29.06 20.47 19.44
CA MET A 1 27.77 20.88 18.82
C MET A 1 27.56 20.35 17.40
N LYS A 2 28.57 20.29 16.52
CA LYS A 2 28.41 19.72 15.16
C LYS A 2 28.21 18.20 15.14
N GLU A 3 28.89 17.47 16.02
CA GLU A 3 28.78 15.99 16.09
C GLU A 3 27.42 15.53 16.65
N VAL A 4 26.95 16.16 17.73
CA VAL A 4 25.61 15.88 18.32
C VAL A 4 24.47 16.14 17.34
N LYS A 5 24.54 17.22 16.54
CA LYS A 5 23.56 17.47 15.46
C LYS A 5 23.60 16.42 14.36
N ARG A 6 24.80 15.89 14.03
CA ARG A 6 24.97 14.88 12.99
C ARG A 6 24.41 13.51 13.43
N GLU A 7 24.57 13.16 14.70
CA GLU A 7 24.01 11.91 15.26
C GLU A 7 22.48 11.92 15.32
N GLU A 8 21.85 13.06 15.61
CA GLU A 8 20.39 13.19 15.55
C GLU A 8 19.85 13.09 14.12
N GLU A 9 20.58 13.65 13.14
CA GLU A 9 20.24 13.60 11.71
C GLU A 9 20.42 12.22 11.07
N GLU A 10 21.13 11.28 11.70
CA GLU A 10 21.37 9.92 11.18
C GLU A 10 20.52 8.84 11.87
N ARG A 11 19.63 9.23 12.80
CA ARG A 11 18.90 8.29 13.64
C ARG A 11 17.86 7.49 12.86
N ILE A 12 18.01 6.17 12.86
CA ILE A 12 17.00 5.22 12.38
C ILE A 12 16.09 4.83 13.55
N ILE A 13 14.78 4.99 13.38
CA ILE A 13 13.79 4.66 14.41
C ILE A 13 12.83 3.61 13.87
N VAL A 14 12.68 2.49 14.58
CA VAL A 14 11.64 1.50 14.29
C VAL A 14 10.31 2.05 14.78
N ARG A 15 9.41 2.41 13.86
CA ARG A 15 8.08 2.96 14.21
C ARG A 15 7.13 1.87 14.65
N TYR A 16 7.01 0.81 13.85
CA TYR A 16 6.19 -0.36 14.18
C TYR A 16 6.57 -1.57 13.33
N ARG A 17 6.08 -2.74 13.76
CA ARG A 17 6.22 -4.01 13.04
C ARG A 17 4.83 -4.55 12.69
N ARG A 18 4.66 -5.02 11.47
CA ARG A 18 3.45 -5.73 11.03
C ARG A 18 3.78 -7.19 10.80
N ARG A 19 2.95 -8.08 11.33
CA ARG A 19 3.07 -9.52 11.09
C ARG A 19 2.85 -9.81 9.61
N THR A 20 3.64 -10.72 9.05
CA THR A 20 3.38 -11.25 7.71
C THR A 20 2.60 -12.57 7.79
N ARG A 21 2.32 -13.16 6.63
CA ARG A 21 1.76 -14.53 6.58
C ARG A 21 2.76 -15.58 7.09
N ASN A 22 4.06 -15.34 6.94
CA ASN A 22 5.10 -16.21 7.48
C ASN A 22 5.31 -15.85 8.97
N PRO A 23 5.08 -16.78 9.91
CA PRO A 23 5.25 -16.53 11.34
C PRO A 23 6.65 -16.06 11.74
N HIS A 24 7.66 -16.39 10.94
CA HIS A 24 9.07 -16.04 11.19
C HIS A 24 9.50 -14.73 10.54
N ALA A 25 8.60 -14.01 9.84
CA ALA A 25 8.91 -12.77 9.15
C ALA A 25 7.95 -11.63 9.54
N ASN A 26 8.49 -10.40 9.58
CA ASN A 26 7.74 -9.19 9.85
C ASN A 26 8.05 -8.11 8.80
N HIS A 27 7.05 -7.31 8.45
CA HIS A 27 7.29 -6.03 7.78
C HIS A 27 7.66 -5.00 8.85
N VAL A 28 8.81 -4.36 8.71
CA VAL A 28 9.29 -3.32 9.64
C VAL A 28 9.14 -1.96 8.97
N VAL A 29 8.52 -1.01 9.67
CA VAL A 29 8.43 0.38 9.21
C VAL A 29 9.44 1.21 9.97
N LEU A 30 10.34 1.83 9.22
CA LEU A 30 11.43 2.65 9.73
C LEU A 30 11.13 4.12 9.44
N GLN A 31 11.40 4.98 10.40
CA GLN A 31 11.70 6.38 10.12
C GLN A 31 13.20 6.49 9.93
N VAL A 32 13.59 7.11 8.82
CA VAL A 32 14.98 7.32 8.44
C VAL A 32 15.16 8.75 7.93
N PRO A 33 16.41 9.24 7.86
CA PRO A 33 16.70 10.55 7.28
C PRO A 33 16.33 10.61 5.78
N PRO A 34 15.94 11.78 5.23
CA PRO A 34 15.47 11.88 3.84
C PRO A 34 16.42 11.31 2.79
N LYS A 35 17.72 11.58 2.91
CA LYS A 35 18.75 11.06 2.00
C LYS A 35 18.83 9.53 2.03
N MET A 36 18.67 8.94 3.22
CA MET A 36 18.66 7.49 3.37
C MET A 36 17.39 6.89 2.80
N TRP A 37 16.23 7.53 3.02
CA TRP A 37 14.97 7.12 2.40
C TRP A 37 15.07 7.11 0.86
N GLN A 38 15.63 8.16 0.25
CA GLN A 38 15.86 8.22 -1.21
C GLN A 38 16.70 7.03 -1.67
N ASN A 39 17.89 6.85 -1.08
CA ASN A 39 18.81 5.78 -1.46
C ASN A 39 18.17 4.39 -1.32
N ILE A 40 17.45 4.13 -0.21
CA ILE A 40 16.82 2.83 0.06
C ILE A 40 15.66 2.56 -0.91
N THR A 41 14.83 3.56 -1.18
CA THR A 41 13.65 3.40 -2.04
C THR A 41 14.02 3.31 -3.52
N GLU A 42 15.04 4.05 -3.97
CA GLU A 42 15.60 3.94 -5.33
C GLU A 42 16.27 2.58 -5.56
N ALA A 43 17.00 2.07 -4.57
CA ALA A 43 17.58 0.72 -4.65
C ALA A 43 16.49 -0.38 -4.68
N GLY A 44 15.35 -0.13 -4.03
CA GLY A 44 14.19 -1.04 -3.95
C GLY A 44 14.43 -2.34 -3.17
N LYS A 45 15.69 -2.71 -2.93
CA LYS A 45 16.12 -3.86 -2.15
C LYS A 45 17.37 -3.50 -1.36
N VAL A 46 17.40 -3.93 -0.11
CA VAL A 46 18.56 -3.74 0.78
C VAL A 46 19.00 -5.08 1.34
N HIS A 47 20.28 -5.19 1.68
CA HIS A 47 20.82 -6.37 2.36
C HIS A 47 20.88 -6.06 3.86
N ILE A 48 20.26 -6.93 4.67
CA ILE A 48 20.32 -6.91 6.13
C ILE A 48 20.89 -8.27 6.53
N ASP A 49 22.10 -8.26 7.08
CA ASP A 49 22.91 -9.47 7.29
C ASP A 49 23.00 -10.31 6.01
N LEU A 50 22.50 -11.54 6.06
CA LEU A 50 22.49 -12.50 4.95
C LEU A 50 21.19 -12.45 4.12
N GLN A 51 20.28 -11.53 4.43
CA GLN A 51 18.96 -11.44 3.80
C GLN A 51 18.86 -10.26 2.84
N ARG A 52 18.40 -10.54 1.61
CA ARG A 52 17.99 -9.50 0.67
C ARG A 52 16.51 -9.21 0.86
N VAL A 53 16.20 -8.03 1.38
CA VAL A 53 14.82 -7.62 1.68
C VAL A 53 14.34 -6.53 0.73
N VAL A 54 13.05 -6.55 0.39
CA VAL A 54 12.43 -5.50 -0.43
C VAL A 54 12.17 -4.29 0.46
N ALA A 55 12.61 -3.12 0.00
CA ALA A 55 12.39 -1.85 0.67
C ALA A 55 11.52 -0.97 -0.22
N MET A 56 10.46 -0.40 0.35
CA MET A 56 9.48 0.40 -0.36
C MET A 56 9.05 1.55 0.54
N ASP A 57 8.62 2.64 -0.07
CA ASP A 57 7.99 3.72 0.66
C ASP A 57 6.69 3.26 1.33
N GLN A 58 6.46 3.72 2.56
CA GLN A 58 5.29 3.34 3.33
C GLN A 58 4.16 4.35 3.11
N THR A 59 3.07 3.88 2.50
CA THR A 59 1.83 4.65 2.38
C THR A 59 0.92 4.48 3.60
N PRO A 60 0.36 5.58 4.17
CA PRO A 60 -0.63 5.51 5.24
C PRO A 60 -2.01 5.15 4.70
N LEU A 61 -2.19 5.11 3.37
CA LEU A 61 -3.45 4.77 2.74
C LEU A 61 -3.87 3.35 3.08
N VAL A 62 -5.06 3.23 3.67
CA VAL A 62 -5.70 1.95 3.92
C VAL A 62 -6.71 1.66 2.82
N GLN A 63 -6.65 0.47 2.23
CA GLN A 63 -7.64 -0.05 1.31
C GLN A 63 -8.38 -1.22 1.95
N CYS A 64 -9.71 -1.15 1.95
CA CYS A 64 -10.57 -2.17 2.52
C CYS A 64 -10.52 -3.44 1.64
N SER A 65 -10.25 -4.60 2.23
CA SER A 65 -10.24 -5.86 1.47
C SER A 65 -11.62 -6.48 1.24
N ARG A 66 -12.71 -5.83 1.71
CA ARG A 66 -14.10 -6.23 1.43
C ARG A 66 -14.69 -5.37 0.30
N CYS A 67 -14.88 -4.08 0.55
CA CYS A 67 -15.53 -3.19 -0.42
C CYS A 67 -14.59 -2.54 -1.45
N LEU A 68 -13.27 -2.79 -1.31
CA LEU A 68 -12.17 -2.26 -2.12
C LEU A 68 -11.98 -0.74 -2.07
N GLY A 69 -12.82 -0.02 -1.33
CA GLY A 69 -12.70 1.41 -1.11
C GLY A 69 -11.52 1.78 -0.22
N TYR A 70 -11.24 3.09 -0.16
CA TYR A 70 -10.13 3.66 0.58
C TYR A 70 -10.56 4.28 1.92
N GLY A 71 -9.62 4.46 2.83
CA GLY A 71 -9.81 5.18 4.10
C GLY A 71 -10.24 4.31 5.29
N HIS A 72 -10.54 3.03 5.09
CA HIS A 72 -10.85 2.10 6.17
C HIS A 72 -10.38 0.67 5.87
N GLY A 73 -10.13 -0.11 6.93
CA GLY A 73 -9.82 -1.53 6.83
C GLY A 73 -11.07 -2.42 6.92
N ARG A 74 -10.94 -3.71 6.58
CA ARG A 74 -12.04 -4.70 6.59
C ARG A 74 -12.83 -4.73 7.91
N ARG A 75 -12.14 -4.59 9.05
CA ARG A 75 -12.77 -4.60 10.39
C ARG A 75 -13.79 -3.47 10.60
N LEU A 76 -13.60 -2.33 9.93
CA LEU A 76 -14.47 -1.15 10.03
C LEU A 76 -15.40 -1.03 8.82
N CYS A 77 -15.45 -2.04 7.96
CA CYS A 77 -16.25 -2.01 6.75
C CYS A 77 -17.72 -2.30 7.08
N LYS A 78 -18.62 -1.45 6.56
CA LYS A 78 -20.07 -1.59 6.74
C LYS A 78 -20.73 -2.46 5.67
N GLU A 79 -20.06 -2.71 4.55
CA GLU A 79 -20.56 -3.62 3.52
C GLU A 79 -20.63 -5.04 4.08
N GLU A 80 -21.64 -5.80 3.70
CA GLU A 80 -21.77 -7.21 4.09
C GLU A 80 -21.10 -8.16 3.10
N GLN A 81 -21.12 -7.78 1.82
CA GLN A 81 -20.63 -8.61 0.72
C GLN A 81 -19.21 -8.22 0.28
N ASP A 82 -18.40 -9.21 -0.08
CA ASP A 82 -17.09 -8.98 -0.68
C ASP A 82 -17.25 -8.49 -2.14
N THR A 83 -16.46 -7.49 -2.51
CA THR A 83 -16.37 -6.95 -3.87
C THR A 83 -15.16 -7.53 -4.61
N CYS A 84 -15.35 -7.91 -5.86
CA CYS A 84 -14.31 -8.52 -6.68
C CYS A 84 -13.27 -7.49 -7.10
N SER A 85 -11.99 -7.75 -6.81
CA SER A 85 -10.91 -6.83 -7.21
C SER A 85 -10.64 -6.81 -8.71
N HIS A 86 -11.17 -7.79 -9.44
CA HIS A 86 -11.00 -7.94 -10.88
C HIS A 86 -12.11 -7.30 -11.68
N CYS A 87 -13.39 -7.56 -11.38
CA CYS A 87 -14.52 -7.04 -12.15
C CYS A 87 -15.47 -6.12 -11.36
N GLY A 88 -15.29 -5.97 -10.04
CA GLY A 88 -16.16 -5.16 -9.19
C GLY A 88 -17.48 -5.81 -8.78
N GLY A 89 -17.75 -7.06 -9.17
CA GLY A 89 -18.97 -7.78 -8.82
C GLY A 89 -19.04 -8.28 -7.36
N PRO A 90 -20.20 -8.78 -6.89
CA PRO A 90 -20.46 -9.19 -5.51
C PRO A 90 -19.89 -10.59 -5.17
N HIS A 91 -18.58 -10.78 -5.39
CA HIS A 91 -17.87 -12.03 -5.12
C HIS A 91 -16.38 -11.76 -4.88
N LYS A 92 -15.63 -12.75 -4.40
CA LYS A 92 -14.16 -12.64 -4.34
C LYS A 92 -13.53 -12.97 -5.69
N LYS A 93 -12.33 -12.43 -5.96
CA LYS A 93 -11.59 -12.63 -7.22
C LYS A 93 -11.43 -14.11 -7.58
N GLU A 94 -11.25 -14.99 -6.60
CA GLU A 94 -11.05 -16.42 -6.81
C GLU A 94 -12.27 -17.09 -7.48
N ALA A 95 -13.47 -16.58 -7.22
CA ALA A 95 -14.73 -17.06 -7.79
C ALA A 95 -15.22 -16.22 -8.99
N CYS A 96 -14.35 -15.37 -9.57
CA CYS A 96 -14.73 -14.46 -10.64
C CYS A 96 -14.68 -15.13 -12.03
N PRO A 97 -15.82 -15.24 -12.75
CA PRO A 97 -15.83 -15.83 -14.10
C PRO A 97 -15.00 -15.02 -15.09
N ASP A 98 -15.05 -13.69 -15.02
CA ASP A 98 -14.28 -12.80 -15.90
C ASP A 98 -12.77 -13.03 -15.74
N HIS A 99 -12.32 -13.21 -14.49
CA HIS A 99 -10.93 -13.52 -14.21
C HIS A 99 -10.54 -14.90 -14.75
N GLN A 100 -11.40 -15.91 -14.57
CA GLN A 100 -11.17 -17.27 -15.06
C GLN A 100 -11.13 -17.33 -16.59
N ASN A 101 -11.94 -16.52 -17.27
CA ASN A 101 -12.00 -16.41 -18.72
C ASN A 101 -10.95 -15.45 -19.32
N GLY A 102 -10.02 -14.92 -18.51
CA GLY A 102 -8.95 -14.04 -18.99
C GLY A 102 -9.43 -12.66 -19.47
N ILE A 103 -10.64 -12.25 -19.10
CA ILE A 103 -11.18 -10.92 -19.40
C ILE A 103 -10.35 -9.88 -18.65
N LYS A 104 -10.07 -8.74 -19.30
CA LYS A 104 -9.30 -7.65 -18.68
C LYS A 104 -10.00 -7.13 -17.42
N PRO A 105 -9.24 -6.80 -16.35
CA PRO A 105 -9.82 -6.29 -15.12
C PRO A 105 -10.45 -4.90 -15.32
N SER A 106 -11.48 -4.61 -14.53
CA SER A 106 -12.12 -3.31 -14.40
C SER A 106 -12.12 -2.85 -12.94
N CYS A 107 -11.49 -1.71 -12.67
CA CYS A 107 -11.32 -1.16 -11.35
C CYS A 107 -12.61 -0.51 -10.84
N ILE A 108 -13.22 -1.15 -9.83
CA ILE A 108 -14.46 -0.66 -9.20
C ILE A 108 -14.34 0.78 -8.68
N ASN A 109 -13.18 1.17 -8.17
CA ASN A 109 -12.97 2.52 -7.64
C ASN A 109 -12.92 3.57 -8.76
N CYS A 110 -12.35 3.23 -9.92
CA CYS A 110 -12.40 4.10 -11.10
C CYS A 110 -13.82 4.18 -11.67
N GLY A 111 -14.52 3.04 -11.75
CA GLY A 111 -15.93 3.00 -12.16
C GLY A 111 -16.82 3.88 -11.29
N ARG A 112 -16.71 3.77 -9.96
CA ARG A 112 -17.43 4.64 -8.99
C ARG A 112 -17.09 6.13 -9.15
N ALA A 113 -15.88 6.45 -9.60
CA ALA A 113 -15.42 7.81 -9.82
C ALA A 113 -15.74 8.35 -11.23
N GLY A 114 -16.38 7.55 -12.09
CA GLY A 114 -16.69 7.94 -13.48
C GLY A 114 -15.45 8.08 -14.37
N ILE A 115 -14.34 7.40 -14.05
CA ILE A 115 -13.10 7.44 -14.84
C ILE A 115 -13.12 6.33 -15.89
N GLU A 116 -13.01 6.71 -17.17
CA GLU A 116 -13.01 5.76 -18.30
C GLU A 116 -11.84 4.77 -18.28
N ARG A 117 -10.66 5.21 -17.81
CA ARG A 117 -9.47 4.36 -17.69
C ARG A 117 -9.56 3.43 -16.47
N ALA A 118 -10.51 2.49 -16.51
CA ALA A 118 -10.73 1.51 -15.46
C ALA A 118 -10.05 0.15 -15.73
N ASN A 119 -9.32 -0.02 -16.83
CA ASN A 119 -8.76 -1.31 -17.28
C ASN A 119 -7.55 -1.82 -16.44
N HIS A 120 -7.72 -1.94 -15.12
CA HIS A 120 -6.71 -2.42 -14.17
C HIS A 120 -7.37 -3.02 -12.93
N ASN A 121 -6.62 -3.80 -12.16
CA ASN A 121 -7.12 -4.38 -10.91
C ASN A 121 -7.34 -3.31 -9.84
N ALA A 122 -8.30 -3.50 -8.93
CA ALA A 122 -8.57 -2.54 -7.86
C ALA A 122 -7.39 -2.26 -6.91
N PHE A 123 -6.36 -3.12 -6.87
CA PHE A 123 -5.14 -2.95 -6.07
C PHE A 123 -3.95 -2.36 -6.86
N GLU A 124 -4.13 -2.03 -8.14
CA GLU A 124 -3.07 -1.49 -8.98
C GLU A 124 -2.53 -0.18 -8.40
N GLN A 125 -1.20 -0.06 -8.28
CA GLN A 125 -0.56 1.12 -7.70
C GLN A 125 -0.77 2.36 -8.58
N GLU A 126 -0.85 2.14 -9.88
CA GLU A 126 -1.01 3.16 -10.91
C GLU A 126 -2.45 3.69 -11.07
N CYS A 127 -3.40 3.17 -10.28
CA CYS A 127 -4.78 3.62 -10.27
C CYS A 127 -4.87 5.14 -9.96
N PRO A 128 -5.50 5.97 -10.80
CA PRO A 128 -5.58 7.42 -10.59
C PRO A 128 -6.37 7.77 -9.32
N VAL A 129 -7.44 7.02 -9.03
CA VAL A 129 -8.20 7.19 -7.78
C VAL A 129 -7.32 6.87 -6.58
N ARG A 130 -6.53 5.79 -6.66
CA ARG A 130 -5.59 5.43 -5.60
C ARG A 130 -4.57 6.53 -5.35
N LYS A 131 -3.93 7.05 -6.41
CA LYS A 131 -2.96 8.15 -6.30
C LYS A 131 -3.55 9.40 -5.66
N LYS A 132 -4.80 9.74 -5.99
CA LYS A 132 -5.53 10.85 -5.35
C LYS A 132 -5.71 10.59 -3.84
N TRP A 133 -6.19 9.41 -3.46
CA TRP A 133 -6.39 9.04 -2.06
C TRP A 133 -5.08 8.92 -1.28
N ASP A 134 -4.02 8.43 -1.90
CA ASP A 134 -2.68 8.35 -1.32
C ASP A 134 -2.14 9.74 -0.98
N ARG A 135 -2.29 10.70 -1.90
CA ARG A 135 -1.92 12.09 -1.67
C ARG A 135 -2.68 12.70 -0.49
N LEU A 136 -4.00 12.46 -0.41
CA LEU A 136 -4.82 12.95 0.71
C LEU A 136 -4.40 12.31 2.04
N ALA A 137 -4.18 11.00 2.05
CA ALA A 137 -3.75 10.28 3.25
C ALA A 137 -2.38 10.78 3.73
N ARG A 138 -1.45 11.06 2.83
CA ARG A 138 -0.14 11.63 3.16
C ARG A 138 -0.23 13.05 3.69
N ALA A 139 -1.11 13.89 3.11
CA ALA A 139 -1.31 15.26 3.60
C ALA A 139 -1.94 15.31 5.01
N ALA A 140 -2.71 14.29 5.38
CA ALA A 140 -3.32 14.18 6.71
C ALA A 140 -2.36 13.64 7.79
N VAL A 141 -1.21 13.08 7.40
CA VAL A 141 -0.19 12.58 8.32
C VAL A 141 0.90 13.62 8.46
N ALA A 142 1.13 14.11 9.68
CA ALA A 142 2.34 14.85 9.98
C ALA A 142 3.54 13.88 9.89
N TYR A 143 4.30 13.97 8.81
CA TYR A 143 5.61 13.34 8.69
C TYR A 143 6.68 14.25 9.31
N CYS A 144 6.42 14.71 10.53
CA CYS A 144 7.31 15.56 11.31
C CYS A 144 7.15 15.17 12.78
#